data_AF-A0A8S9KQ58-F1
#
_entry.id   AF-A0A8S9KQ58-F1
#
_cell.length_a   1.000
_cell.length_b   1.000
_cell.length_c   1.000
_cell.angle_alpha   90.00
_cell.angle_beta   90.00
_cell.angle_gamma   90.00
#
_symmetry.space_group_name_H-M   'P 1'
#
loop_
_entity.id
_entity.type
_entity.pdbx_description
1 polymer ?
#
loop_
_entity_poly.entity_id
_entity_poly.type
_entity_poly.pdbx_seq_one_letter_code
_entity_poly.pdbx_strand_id
1 'polypeptide(L)'
;MLSVCVFIIARLIKDSQTQRPKGFGFVTFESEDDAQKAMKALDGKIVDGRLIFVEAAKEVESPATDMNTVTKLDENTQSLQD
;
A
#
# COMPACT_ATOMS: atom_id res chain seq x y z
N MET A 1 8.02 24.54 -9.88
CA MET A 1 6.88 23.92 -9.18
C MET A 1 6.41 22.67 -9.92
N LEU A 2 7.32 21.74 -10.25
CA LEU A 2 7.00 20.35 -10.56
C LEU A 2 7.71 19.56 -9.47
N SER A 3 6.99 19.06 -8.49
CA SER A 3 7.53 18.01 -7.64
C SER A 3 7.56 16.75 -8.49
N VAL A 4 8.68 16.51 -9.16
CA VAL A 4 8.97 15.23 -9.81
C VAL A 4 9.18 14.23 -8.68
N CYS A 5 8.09 13.63 -8.18
CA CYS A 5 8.19 12.47 -7.29
C CYS A 5 8.80 11.33 -8.10
N VAL A 6 9.91 10.78 -7.63
CA VAL A 6 10.60 9.70 -8.31
C VAL A 6 10.02 8.38 -7.79
N PHE A 7 9.40 7.60 -8.69
CA PHE A 7 8.98 6.24 -8.38
C PHE A 7 9.92 5.25 -9.09
N ILE A 8 10.23 4.14 -8.41
CA ILE A 8 11.15 3.12 -8.94
C ILE A 8 10.35 2.16 -9.82
N ILE A 9 9.25 1.61 -9.30
CA ILE A 9 8.50 0.53 -9.94
C ILE A 9 7.00 0.74 -9.73
N ALA A 10 6.21 0.48 -10.77
CA ALA A 10 4.76 0.35 -10.68
C ALA A 10 4.33 -1.07 -11.07
N ARG A 11 3.56 -1.73 -10.20
CA ARG A 11 2.98 -3.06 -10.41
C ARG A 11 1.47 -2.96 -10.50
N LEU A 12 0.91 -3.25 -11.67
CA LEU A 12 -0.54 -3.33 -11.87
C LEU A 12 -1.02 -4.76 -11.66
N ILE A 13 -1.96 -4.98 -10.75
CA ILE A 13 -2.52 -6.32 -10.53
C ILE A 13 -3.55 -6.61 -11.61
N LYS A 14 -3.30 -7.66 -12.38
CA LYS A 14 -4.19 -8.18 -13.41
C LYS A 14 -4.68 -9.56 -12.99
N ASP A 15 -5.88 -9.90 -13.43
CA ASP A 15 -6.39 -11.27 -13.35
C ASP A 15 -5.61 -12.15 -14.36
N SER A 16 -5.11 -13.30 -13.89
CA SER A 16 -4.31 -14.22 -14.70
C SER A 16 -5.13 -14.83 -15.84
N GLN A 17 -6.43 -15.08 -15.60
CA GLN A 17 -7.30 -15.75 -16.57
C GLN A 17 -7.79 -14.79 -17.66
N THR A 18 -8.22 -13.60 -17.26
CA THR A 18 -8.83 -12.63 -18.19
C THR A 18 -7.85 -11.56 -18.69
N GLN A 19 -6.64 -11.49 -18.13
CA GLN A 19 -5.64 -10.42 -18.36
C GLN A 19 -6.18 -9.00 -18.11
N ARG A 20 -7.34 -8.87 -17.48
CA ARG A 20 -7.96 -7.59 -17.17
C ARG A 20 -7.38 -7.03 -15.87
N PRO A 21 -7.12 -5.70 -15.80
CA PRO A 21 -6.67 -5.08 -14.57
C PRO A 21 -7.77 -5.14 -13.51
N LYS A 22 -7.40 -5.46 -12.27
CA LYS A 22 -8.34 -5.52 -11.14
C LYS A 22 -8.75 -4.14 -10.61
N GLY A 23 -8.22 -3.07 -11.19
CA GLY A 23 -8.52 -1.68 -10.79
C GLY A 23 -7.62 -1.14 -9.67
N PHE A 24 -6.58 -1.87 -9.27
CA PHE A 24 -5.59 -1.40 -8.30
C PHE A 24 -4.18 -1.84 -8.68
N GLY A 25 -3.19 -1.13 -8.14
CA GLY A 25 -1.77 -1.40 -8.34
C GLY A 25 -0.95 -0.85 -7.18
N PHE A 26 0.30 -1.26 -7.13
CA PHE A 26 1.27 -0.85 -6.13
C PHE A 26 2.37 -0.05 -6.79
N VAL A 27 2.81 1.02 -6.13
CA VAL A 27 3.93 1.85 -6.60
C VAL A 27 4.99 1.87 -5.50
N THR A 28 6.21 1.51 -5.86
CA THR A 28 7.37 1.57 -4.96
C THR A 28 8.12 2.87 -5.20
N PHE A 29 8.28 3.65 -4.14
CA PHE A 29 9.06 4.89 -4.13
C PHE A 29 10.44 4.64 -3.56
N GLU A 30 11.39 5.51 -3.92
CA GLU A 30 12.76 5.46 -3.37
C GLU A 30 12.83 6.09 -1.97
N SER A 31 12.04 7.14 -1.75
CA SER A 31 11.98 7.87 -0.48
C SER A 31 10.56 7.90 0.07
N GLU A 32 10.46 7.81 1.41
CA GLU A 32 9.19 7.97 2.13
C GLU A 32 8.59 9.37 1.92
N ASP A 33 9.43 10.41 1.86
CA ASP A 33 8.97 11.79 1.64
C ASP A 33 8.24 11.93 0.30
N ASP A 34 8.74 11.26 -0.73
CA ASP A 34 8.15 11.26 -2.06
C ASP A 34 6.85 10.45 -2.10
N ALA A 35 6.80 9.34 -1.37
CA ALA A 35 5.57 8.56 -1.19
C ALA A 35 4.48 9.40 -0.51
N GLN A 36 4.81 10.10 0.58
CA GLN A 36 3.86 10.96 1.30
C GLN A 36 3.37 12.13 0.45
N LYS A 37 4.26 12.78 -0.32
CA LYS A 37 3.87 13.84 -1.26
C LYS A 37 2.96 13.30 -2.36
N ALA A 38 3.30 12.15 -2.94
CA ALA A 38 2.50 11.52 -3.99
C ALA A 38 1.10 11.14 -3.47
N MET A 39 1.03 10.57 -2.26
CA MET A 39 -0.23 10.23 -1.60
C MET A 39 -1.12 11.47 -1.44
N LYS A 40 -0.60 12.55 -0.84
CA LYS A 40 -1.37 13.81 -0.66
C LYS A 40 -1.76 14.47 -1.97
N ALA A 41 -0.93 14.34 -3.01
CA ALA A 41 -1.15 15.01 -4.28
C ALA A 41 -2.05 14.23 -5.24
N LEU A 42 -2.17 12.91 -5.11
CA LEU A 42 -2.88 12.03 -6.03
C LEU A 42 -4.13 11.41 -5.41
N ASP A 43 -4.21 11.31 -4.09
CA ASP A 43 -5.41 10.81 -3.41
C ASP A 43 -6.64 11.68 -3.74
N GLY A 44 -7.72 11.04 -4.17
CA GLY A 44 -8.95 11.71 -4.58
C GLY A 44 -8.89 12.48 -5.89
N LYS A 45 -7.85 12.31 -6.72
CA LYS A 45 -7.80 12.91 -8.05
C LYS A 45 -8.52 12.08 -9.11
N ILE A 46 -8.98 12.76 -10.15
CA ILE A 46 -9.52 12.13 -11.35
C ILE A 46 -8.39 11.97 -12.37
N VAL A 47 -8.05 10.73 -12.70
CA VAL A 47 -7.08 10.37 -13.74
C VAL A 47 -7.82 9.56 -14.80
N ASP A 48 -7.73 9.99 -16.07
CA ASP A 48 -8.45 9.36 -17.19
C ASP A 48 -9.95 9.13 -16.94
N GLY A 49 -10.60 10.10 -16.28
CA GLY A 49 -12.03 10.04 -15.96
C GLY A 49 -12.40 9.07 -14.84
N ARG A 50 -11.42 8.54 -14.10
CA ARG A 50 -11.63 7.70 -12.92
C ARG A 50 -11.05 8.35 -11.67
N LEU A 51 -11.83 8.32 -10.60
CA LEU A 51 -11.34 8.72 -9.28
C LEU A 51 -10.35 7.66 -8.79
N ILE A 52 -9.14 8.09 -8.47
CA ILE A 52 -8.12 7.24 -7.86
C ILE A 52 -8.02 7.54 -6.37
N PHE A 53 -7.74 6.50 -5.61
CA PHE A 53 -7.44 6.58 -4.18
C PHE A 53 -6.03 6.07 -3.96
N VAL A 54 -5.26 6.80 -3.15
CA VAL A 54 -3.87 6.45 -2.86
C VAL A 54 -3.72 6.35 -1.35
N GLU A 55 -3.35 5.16 -0.89
CA GLU A 55 -3.12 4.89 0.52
C GLU A 55 -1.75 4.24 0.71
N ALA A 56 -1.24 4.30 1.94
CA ALA A 56 -0.03 3.58 2.31
C ALA A 56 -0.24 2.08 2.13
N ALA A 57 0.56 1.46 1.26
CA ALA A 57 0.53 0.03 1.06
C ALA A 57 1.02 -0.66 2.34
N LYS A 58 0.14 -1.46 2.97
CA LYS A 58 0.58 -2.41 3.97
C LYS A 58 1.28 -3.55 3.24
N GLU A 59 2.48 -3.91 3.67
CA GLU A 59 3.13 -5.14 3.20
C GLU A 59 2.21 -6.31 3.54
N VAL A 60 1.49 -6.79 2.53
CA VAL A 60 0.94 -8.12 2.57
C VAL A 60 2.11 -8.98 2.14
N GLU A 61 2.79 -9.61 3.10
CA GLU A 61 3.69 -10.72 2.84
C GLU A 61 2.97 -11.62 1.81
N SER A 62 3.58 -11.74 0.64
CA SER A 62 2.99 -12.39 -0.54
C SER A 62 2.26 -13.67 -0.14
N PRO A 63 0.99 -13.90 -0.52
CA PRO A 63 0.31 -15.14 -0.22
C PRO A 63 0.83 -16.23 -1.16
N ALA A 64 2.05 -16.69 -0.91
CA ALA A 64 2.46 -18.04 -1.24
C ALA A 64 2.20 -18.89 -0.01
N THR A 65 0.97 -19.43 0.08
CA THR A 65 0.60 -20.59 0.90
C THR A 65 0.77 -20.48 2.43
N ASP A 66 -0.36 -20.41 3.13
CA ASP A 66 -0.64 -20.78 4.54
C ASP A 66 0.29 -20.31 5.70
N MET A 67 -0.38 -19.76 6.73
CA MET A 67 -0.04 -19.75 8.18
C MET A 67 0.33 -18.40 8.84
N ASN A 68 -0.63 -17.91 9.64
CA ASN A 68 -0.48 -17.32 10.98
C ASN A 68 0.67 -16.32 11.24
N THR A 69 0.35 -15.02 11.21
CA THR A 69 1.08 -13.97 11.94
C THR A 69 0.13 -13.23 12.88
N VAL A 70 -0.23 -13.91 13.98
CA VAL A 70 -0.04 -13.41 15.35
C VAL A 70 -0.07 -11.87 15.46
N THR A 71 -1.25 -11.30 15.70
CA THR A 71 -1.36 -10.04 16.44
C THR A 71 -0.92 -10.29 17.88
N LYS A 72 0.39 -10.35 18.13
CA LYS A 72 0.96 -10.08 19.45
C LYS A 72 0.97 -8.56 19.63
N LEU A 73 -0.19 -8.04 20.02
CA LEU A 73 -0.37 -6.78 20.71
C LEU A 73 -1.31 -7.11 21.86
N ASP A 74 -0.83 -7.82 22.88
CA ASP A 74 -0.58 -7.15 24.17
C ASP A 74 0.26 -8.03 25.13
N GLU A 75 1.58 -7.91 25.09
CA GLU A 75 2.32 -7.96 26.35
C GLU A 75 2.26 -6.56 26.96
N ASN A 76 1.31 -6.33 27.87
CA ASN A 76 1.42 -5.24 28.83
C ASN A 76 0.90 -5.63 30.21
N THR A 77 1.84 -6.14 31.01
CA THR A 77 2.05 -5.86 32.44
C THR A 77 1.16 -6.54 33.49
N GLN A 78 1.84 -7.41 34.25
CA GLN A 78 1.50 -7.89 35.59
C GLN A 78 1.30 -6.75 36.59
N SER A 79 0.20 -6.76 37.34
CA SER A 79 0.06 -6.32 38.76
C SER A 79 -1.44 -6.37 39.09
N LEU A 80 -1.91 -7.18 40.04
CA LEU A 80 -1.66 -7.09 41.49
C LEU A 80 -1.74 -8.49 42.13
N GLN A 81 -0.88 -8.73 43.11
CA GLN A 81 -0.95 -9.83 44.07
C GLN A 81 -1.94 -9.44 45.17
N ASP A 82 -2.89 -10.32 45.51
CA ASP A 82 -3.52 -10.37 46.83
C ASP A 82 -2.60 -11.08 47.83
#